data_AF-A0A9P6CHK2-F1
#
_entry.id   AF-A0A9P6CHK2-F1
#
_cell.length_a   1.000
_cell.length_b   1.000
_cell.length_c   1.000
_cell.angle_alpha   90.00
_cell.angle_beta   90.00
_cell.angle_gamma   90.00
#
_symmetry.space_group_name_H-M   'P 1'
#
loop_
_entity.id
_entity.type
_entity.pdbx_description
1 polymer ?
#
loop_
_entity_poly.entity_id
_entity_poly.type
_entity_poly.pdbx_seq_one_letter_code
_entity_poly.pdbx_strand_id
1 'polypeptide(L)'
;EWCKARARAHRWQEECLLLQEEMRRIEQYFQWQADWWVARGSGASNSDPTVTQGMVAYAHRQNDIRRDMLALCVETWKDLEEYSSLGSGLPNGNVFLTEFH
;
A
#
# COMPACT_ATOMS: atom_id res chain seq x y z
N GLU A 1 -3.01 -33.24 16.29
CA GLU A 1 -2.40 -32.85 15.00
C GLU A 1 -3.26 -31.89 14.16
N TRP A 2 -4.49 -32.24 13.75
CA TRP A 2 -5.31 -31.42 12.82
C TRP A 2 -5.67 -29.99 13.28
N CYS A 3 -6.07 -29.80 14.55
CA CYS A 3 -6.47 -28.48 15.04
C CYS A 3 -5.30 -27.47 15.04
N LYS A 4 -4.06 -27.94 15.28
CA LYS A 4 -2.86 -27.09 15.27
C LYS A 4 -2.50 -26.66 13.84
N ALA A 5 -2.62 -27.57 12.87
CA ALA A 5 -2.38 -27.25 11.46
C ALA A 5 -3.42 -26.24 10.94
N ARG A 6 -4.71 -26.47 11.23
CA ARG A 6 -5.80 -25.57 10.85
C ARG A 6 -5.65 -24.16 11.44
N ALA A 7 -5.28 -24.06 12.72
CA ALA A 7 -5.06 -22.77 13.37
C ALA A 7 -3.86 -21.98 12.80
N ARG A 8 -2.84 -22.66 12.27
CA ARG A 8 -1.74 -21.99 11.56
C ARG A 8 -2.17 -21.50 10.18
N ALA A 9 -2.94 -22.31 9.45
CA ALA A 9 -3.47 -21.92 8.15
C ALA A 9 -4.37 -20.67 8.24
N HIS A 10 -5.26 -20.61 9.23
CA HIS A 10 -6.10 -19.42 9.45
C HIS A 10 -5.30 -18.16 9.78
N ARG A 11 -4.28 -18.26 10.66
CA ARG A 11 -3.42 -17.11 10.99
C ARG A 11 -2.62 -16.64 9.79
N TRP A 12 -2.08 -17.57 9.00
CA TRP A 12 -1.38 -17.23 7.77
C TRP A 12 -2.28 -16.49 6.79
N GLN A 13 -3.52 -16.94 6.63
CA GLN A 13 -4.50 -16.26 5.78
C GLN A 13 -4.79 -14.84 6.28
N GLU A 14 -4.95 -14.65 7.58
CA GLU A 14 -5.14 -13.32 8.19
C GLU A 14 -3.93 -12.40 7.94
N GLU A 15 -2.71 -12.90 8.13
CA GLU A 15 -1.47 -12.16 7.85
C GLU A 15 -1.36 -11.74 6.37
N CYS A 16 -1.74 -12.62 5.44
CA CYS A 16 -1.77 -12.28 4.01
C CYS A 16 -2.78 -11.16 3.69
N LEU A 17 -3.98 -11.23 4.26
CA LEU A 17 -5.00 -10.19 4.07
C LEU A 17 -4.57 -8.83 4.66
N LEU A 18 -3.96 -8.85 5.84
CA LEU A 18 -3.43 -7.64 6.47
C LEU A 18 -2.31 -7.01 5.63
N LEU A 19 -1.40 -7.84 5.10
CA LEU A 19 -0.31 -7.36 4.26
C LEU A 19 -0.83 -6.66 2.99
N GLN A 20 -1.84 -7.23 2.33
CA GLN A 20 -2.48 -6.62 1.15
C GLN A 20 -3.10 -5.26 1.47
N GLU A 21 -3.79 -5.13 2.59
CA GLU A 21 -4.36 -3.85 3.00
C GLU A 21 -3.28 -2.82 3.35
N GLU A 22 -2.17 -3.23 3.97
CA GLU A 22 -1.05 -2.33 4.24
C GLU A 22 -0.34 -1.87 2.96
N MET A 23 -0.16 -2.74 1.97
CA MET A 23 0.35 -2.36 0.65
C MET A 23 -0.54 -1.28 0.01
N ARG A 24 -1.86 -1.50 -0.02
CA ARG A 24 -2.83 -0.53 -0.52
C ARG A 24 -2.73 0.80 0.23
N ARG A 25 -2.56 0.79 1.55
CA ARG A 25 -2.40 2.00 2.38
C ARG A 25 -1.10 2.74 2.06
N ILE A 26 0.00 2.02 1.86
CA ILE A 26 1.29 2.62 1.52
C ILE A 26 1.21 3.36 0.19
N GLU A 27 0.58 2.78 -0.84
CA GLU A 27 0.38 3.45 -2.13
C GLU A 27 -0.42 4.75 -1.98
N GLN A 28 -1.56 4.69 -1.29
CA GLN A 28 -2.39 5.87 -1.02
C GLN A 28 -1.64 6.94 -0.22
N TYR A 29 -0.80 6.52 0.73
CA TYR A 29 0.00 7.43 1.53
C TYR A 29 1.01 8.18 0.67
N PHE A 30 1.77 7.49 -0.19
CA PHE A 30 2.75 8.16 -1.07
C PHE A 30 2.06 9.08 -2.07
N GLN A 31 0.93 8.66 -2.64
CA GLN A 31 0.10 9.48 -3.52
C GLN A 31 -0.32 10.78 -2.82
N TRP A 32 -0.94 10.67 -1.65
CA TRP A 32 -1.38 11.83 -0.86
C TRP A 32 -0.21 12.74 -0.46
N GLN A 33 0.91 12.15 -0.02
CA GLN A 33 2.07 12.93 0.42
C GLN A 33 2.73 13.67 -0.75
N ALA A 34 2.78 13.08 -1.94
CA ALA A 34 3.26 13.74 -3.14
C ALA A 34 2.43 15.00 -3.44
N ASP A 35 1.10 14.87 -3.42
CA ASP A 35 0.19 15.99 -3.72
C ASP A 35 0.26 17.07 -2.62
N TRP A 36 0.41 16.65 -1.36
CA TRP A 36 0.62 17.56 -0.23
C TRP A 36 1.88 18.42 -0.39
N TRP A 37 2.99 17.86 -0.91
CA TRP A 37 4.20 18.63 -1.18
C TRP A 37 3.96 19.72 -2.23
N VAL A 38 3.25 19.41 -3.32
CA VAL A 38 2.90 20.40 -4.36
C VAL A 38 2.03 21.52 -3.80
N ALA A 39 1.02 21.17 -3.01
CA ALA A 39 0.16 22.15 -2.34
C ALA A 39 0.97 23.05 -1.40
N ARG A 40 1.90 22.46 -0.63
CA ARG A 40 2.79 23.19 0.29
C ARG A 40 3.73 24.15 -0.45
N GLY A 41 4.28 23.74 -1.59
CA GLY A 41 5.11 24.60 -2.44
C GLY A 41 4.31 25.77 -3.01
N SER A 42 3.10 25.51 -3.49
CA SER A 42 2.20 26.53 -4.07
C SER A 42 1.77 27.58 -3.04
N GLY A 43 1.62 27.18 -1.77
CA GLY A 43 1.33 28.08 -0.66
C GLY A 43 2.56 28.73 -0.01
N ALA A 44 3.77 28.47 -0.51
CA ALA A 44 4.99 29.04 0.05
C ALA A 44 5.06 30.56 -0.20
N SER A 45 5.28 31.32 0.86
CA SER A 45 5.50 32.77 0.78
C SER A 45 6.62 33.16 1.74
N ASN A 46 7.54 33.99 1.25
CA ASN A 46 8.63 34.56 2.00
C ASN A 46 8.88 36.00 1.50
N SER A 47 9.47 36.85 2.34
CA SER A 47 9.87 38.20 1.96
C SER A 47 10.95 38.22 0.87
N ASP A 48 11.75 37.16 0.78
CA ASP A 48 12.76 36.99 -0.29
C ASP A 48 12.20 36.09 -1.43
N PRO A 49 12.04 36.61 -2.65
CA PRO A 49 11.60 35.84 -3.81
C PRO A 49 12.50 34.64 -4.14
N THR A 50 13.81 34.73 -3.87
CA THR A 50 14.77 33.65 -4.10
C THR A 50 14.49 32.48 -3.17
N VAL A 51 14.15 32.77 -1.91
CA VAL A 51 13.77 31.75 -0.94
C VAL A 51 12.45 31.09 -1.33
N THR A 52 11.45 31.87 -1.78
CA THR A 52 10.19 31.32 -2.30
C THR A 52 10.43 30.37 -3.48
N GLN A 53 11.28 30.76 -4.44
CA GLN A 53 11.64 29.90 -5.57
C GLN A 53 12.32 28.60 -5.11
N GLY A 54 13.23 28.68 -4.14
CA GLY A 54 13.89 27.51 -3.54
C GLY A 54 12.90 26.58 -2.83
N MET A 55 11.91 27.13 -2.12
CA MET A 55 10.86 26.34 -1.46
C MET A 55 9.98 25.58 -2.47
N VAL A 56 9.59 26.25 -3.57
CA VAL A 56 8.82 25.63 -4.65
C VAL A 56 9.64 24.51 -5.31
N ALA A 57 10.90 24.78 -5.67
CA ALA A 57 11.78 23.78 -6.26
C ALA A 57 11.98 22.56 -5.35
N TYR A 58 12.16 22.79 -4.03
CA TYR A 58 12.28 21.72 -3.06
C TYR A 58 11.00 20.91 -2.93
N ALA A 59 9.83 21.57 -2.92
CA ALA A 59 8.54 20.90 -2.87
C ALA A 59 8.33 19.98 -4.08
N HIS A 60 8.66 20.44 -5.29
CA HIS A 60 8.62 19.59 -6.49
C HIS A 60 9.56 18.39 -6.38
N ARG A 61 10.80 18.59 -5.95
CA ARG A 61 11.74 17.48 -5.71
C ARG A 61 11.18 16.46 -4.72
N GLN A 62 10.52 16.90 -3.65
CA GLN A 62 9.91 15.99 -2.69
C GLN A 62 8.73 15.23 -3.29
N ASN A 63 7.90 15.88 -4.13
CA ASN A 63 6.83 15.23 -4.89
C ASN A 63 7.40 14.10 -5.77
N ASP A 64 8.42 14.39 -6.59
CA ASP A 64 9.04 13.43 -7.49
C ASP A 64 9.53 12.18 -6.72
N ILE A 65 10.23 12.38 -5.60
CA ILE A 65 10.71 11.26 -4.76
C ILE A 65 9.56 10.36 -4.28
N ARG A 66 8.40 10.91 -3.91
CA ARG A 66 7.25 10.08 -3.48
C ARG A 66 6.61 9.37 -4.66
N ARG A 67 6.59 10.00 -5.83
CA ARG A 67 6.10 9.37 -7.07
C ARG A 67 6.99 8.20 -7.48
N ASP A 68 8.30 8.33 -7.34
CA ASP A 68 9.25 7.24 -7.58
C ASP A 68 9.05 6.10 -6.57
N MET A 69 8.87 6.41 -5.28
CA MET A 69 8.56 5.40 -4.25
C MET A 69 7.24 4.67 -4.55
N LEU A 70 6.20 5.40 -4.95
CA LEU A 70 4.92 4.83 -5.37
C LEU A 70 5.09 3.90 -6.57
N ALA A 71 5.80 4.35 -7.61
CA ALA A 71 6.06 3.54 -8.80
C ALA A 71 6.82 2.26 -8.46
N LEU A 72 7.82 2.35 -7.57
CA LEU A 72 8.55 1.19 -7.09
C LEU A 72 7.64 0.22 -6.32
N CYS A 73 6.78 0.71 -5.43
CA CYS A 73 5.80 -0.11 -4.72
C CYS A 73 4.88 -0.85 -5.70
N VAL A 74 4.25 -0.13 -6.62
CA VAL A 74 3.35 -0.71 -7.64
C VAL A 74 4.06 -1.77 -8.48
N GLU A 75 5.28 -1.48 -8.95
CA GLU A 75 6.07 -2.42 -9.76
C GLU A 75 6.49 -3.66 -8.96
N THR A 76 6.87 -3.48 -7.69
CA THR A 76 7.30 -4.58 -6.81
C THR A 76 6.12 -5.49 -6.46
N TRP A 77 4.91 -4.94 -6.41
CA TRP A 77 3.72 -5.63 -5.91
C TRP A 77 2.78 -6.14 -7.00
N LYS A 78 3.06 -5.84 -8.27
CA LYS A 78 2.22 -6.21 -9.42
C LYS A 78 1.89 -7.71 -9.51
N ASP A 79 2.82 -8.58 -9.10
CA ASP A 79 2.64 -10.04 -9.18
C ASP A 79 2.07 -10.61 -7.86
N LEU A 80 1.94 -9.81 -6.81
CA LEU A 80 1.56 -10.30 -5.48
C LEU A 80 0.09 -10.74 -5.40
N GLU A 81 -0.78 -10.15 -6.23
CA GLU A 81 -2.17 -10.58 -6.37
C GLU A 81 -2.26 -12.00 -6.95
N GLU A 82 -1.41 -12.31 -7.93
CA GLU A 82 -1.31 -13.64 -8.53
C GLU A 82 -0.81 -14.66 -7.48
N TYR A 83 0.25 -14.35 -6.73
CA TYR A 83 0.74 -15.22 -5.66
C TYR A 83 -0.26 -15.43 -4.52
N SER A 84 -1.02 -14.38 -4.16
CA SER A 84 -2.07 -14.49 -3.15
C SER A 84 -3.24 -15.36 -3.62
N SER A 85 -3.59 -15.30 -4.92
CA SER A 85 -4.61 -16.17 -5.53
C SER A 85 -4.17 -17.65 -5.58
N LEU A 86 -2.88 -17.91 -5.80
CA LEU A 86 -2.29 -19.26 -5.77
C LEU A 86 -2.22 -19.84 -4.35
N GLY A 87 -1.90 -19.01 -3.36
CA GLY A 87 -1.86 -19.40 -1.95
C GLY A 87 -3.25 -19.61 -1.32
N SER A 88 -4.28 -19.02 -1.92
CA SER A 88 -5.68 -19.10 -1.48
C SER A 88 -6.47 -20.21 -2.16
N GLY A 89 -5.81 -21.28 -2.65
CA GLY A 89 -6.39 -22.47 -3.30
C GLY A 89 -7.43 -23.29 -2.51
N LEU A 90 -8.29 -22.65 -1.73
CA LEU A 90 -9.66 -23.08 -1.52
C LEU A 90 -10.48 -22.64 -2.74
N PRO A 91 -11.08 -23.58 -3.50
CA PRO A 91 -11.97 -23.21 -4.59
C PRO A 91 -13.10 -22.34 -4.04
N ASN A 92 -13.38 -21.25 -4.75
CA ASN A 92 -14.61 -20.47 -4.61
C ASN A 92 -15.81 -21.44 -4.71
N GLY A 93 -16.31 -21.86 -3.57
CA GLY A 93 -17.39 -22.83 -3.49
C GLY A 93 -17.64 -23.27 -2.05
N ASN A 94 -18.60 -22.61 -1.40
CA ASN A 94 -19.47 -23.15 -0.34
C ASN A 94 -19.00 -24.45 0.34
N VAL A 95 -18.17 -24.39 1.39
CA VAL A 95 -18.08 -25.50 2.36
C VAL A 95 -17.80 -24.98 3.77
N PHE A 96 -18.76 -24.28 4.38
CA PHE A 96 -18.84 -24.13 5.84
C PHE A 96 -20.29 -24.23 6.35
N LEU A 97 -21.13 -25.01 5.69
CA LEU A 97 -22.43 -25.46 6.22
C LEU A 97 -22.54 -26.97 6.07
N THR A 98 -21.83 -27.70 6.93
CA THR A 98 -22.33 -28.99 7.40
C THR A 98 -22.47 -28.86 8.90
N GLU A 99 -23.68 -28.43 9.30
CA GLU A 99 -24.24 -28.73 10.60
C GLU A 99 -24.15 -30.25 10.80
N PHE A 100 -23.41 -30.68 11.82
CA PHE A 100 -23.50 -32.03 12.34
C PHE A 100 -24.64 -32.03 13.35
N HIS A 101 -25.76 -32.65 12.99
CA HIS A 101 -26.72 -33.24 13.92
C HIS A 101 -26.82 -34.73 13.62
#